data_AF-A0A346XRV5-F1
#
_entry.id   AF-A0A346XRV5-F1
#
_cell.length_a   1.000
_cell.length_b   1.000
_cell.length_c   1.000
_cell.angle_alpha   90.00
_cell.angle_beta   90.00
_cell.angle_gamma   90.00
#
_symmetry.space_group_name_H-M   'P 1'
#
loop_
_entity.id
_entity.type
_entity.pdbx_description
1 polymer ?
#
loop_
_entity_poly.entity_id
_entity_poly.type
_entity_poly.pdbx_seq_one_letter_code
_entity_poly.pdbx_strand_id
1 'polypeptide(L)'
;MRRTLTTTLLAAMLVMGLATAAAALGPLYVQDFSDDADGWNDSDDDWYGTVTHNPGTGTATFEGDEVSAPFSPFDGYRATWTAGWTAEIDVYLDPSWDAGEGFDYSVAATGTDGLHQRDFIFHVAKDASENALLVAGSNNTNFAVFEDLETRNHVEVTDAGWYTLQHVFRDHNGTLAVDLNLLDSNGTVLFTETRNTPADTIPGEVGGNRYGWFTVIDVDGGIKVDNHELFAADPENADDCKNGGWDGFGFRNQGQCIKFVNTGKDSR
;
A
#
# COMPACT_ATOMS: atom_id res chain seq x y z
N MET A 1 -69.54 -3.29 -26.74
CA MET A 1 -69.18 -2.71 -25.41
C MET A 1 -67.73 -3.03 -25.13
N ARG A 2 -66.86 -2.03 -25.21
CA ARG A 2 -65.43 -2.12 -24.87
C ARG A 2 -65.29 -2.40 -23.37
N ARG A 3 -64.50 -3.40 -22.98
CA ARG A 3 -63.96 -3.52 -21.63
C ARG A 3 -62.44 -3.66 -21.72
N THR A 4 -61.82 -2.76 -20.99
CA THR A 4 -60.44 -2.29 -21.04
C THR A 4 -59.51 -3.29 -20.37
N LEU A 5 -58.39 -3.63 -21.02
CA LEU A 5 -57.25 -4.30 -20.39
C LEU A 5 -56.51 -3.26 -19.54
N THR A 6 -56.48 -3.46 -18.22
CA THR A 6 -55.60 -2.73 -17.30
C THR A 6 -54.23 -3.41 -17.30
N THR A 7 -53.27 -2.81 -17.98
CA THR A 7 -51.85 -3.19 -17.92
C THR A 7 -51.23 -2.52 -16.69
N THR A 8 -50.89 -3.31 -15.67
CA THR A 8 -50.15 -2.81 -14.50
C THR A 8 -48.67 -2.75 -14.89
N LEU A 9 -48.15 -1.54 -15.10
CA LEU A 9 -46.70 -1.30 -15.25
C LEU A 9 -46.05 -1.44 -13.87
N LEU A 10 -45.22 -2.46 -13.67
CA LEU A 10 -44.29 -2.51 -12.55
C LEU A 10 -43.10 -1.59 -12.90
N ALA A 11 -43.02 -0.43 -12.25
CA ALA A 11 -41.83 0.41 -12.32
C ALA A 11 -40.74 -0.21 -11.43
N ALA A 12 -39.75 -0.84 -12.04
CA ALA A 12 -38.52 -1.20 -11.35
C ALA A 12 -37.76 0.10 -11.06
N MET A 13 -37.81 0.58 -9.81
CA MET A 13 -36.91 1.63 -9.34
C MET A 13 -35.51 1.04 -9.25
N LEU A 14 -34.71 1.27 -10.28
CA LEU A 14 -33.28 1.10 -10.24
C LEU A 14 -32.72 2.20 -9.33
N VAL A 15 -32.43 1.87 -8.07
CA VAL A 15 -31.61 2.73 -7.21
C VAL A 15 -30.18 2.56 -7.70
N MET A 16 -29.79 3.37 -8.70
CA MET A 16 -28.38 3.65 -8.92
C MET A 16 -27.91 4.41 -7.68
N GLY A 17 -27.28 3.71 -6.75
CA GLY A 17 -26.41 4.36 -5.79
C GLY A 17 -25.39 5.13 -6.60
N LEU A 18 -25.44 6.46 -6.55
CA LEU A 18 -24.27 7.25 -6.91
C LEU A 18 -23.19 6.83 -5.92
N ALA A 19 -22.24 6.02 -6.38
CA ALA A 19 -20.92 6.04 -5.79
C ALA A 19 -20.44 7.48 -5.97
N THR A 20 -20.56 8.28 -4.92
CA THR A 20 -19.77 9.50 -4.82
C THR A 20 -18.33 9.02 -4.89
N ALA A 21 -17.65 9.33 -6.00
CA ALA A 21 -16.20 9.32 -6.00
C ALA A 21 -15.77 10.16 -4.79
N ALA A 22 -15.26 9.49 -3.75
CA ALA A 22 -14.48 10.19 -2.75
C ALA A 22 -13.40 10.93 -3.55
N ALA A 23 -13.29 12.24 -3.36
CA ALA A 23 -12.17 12.96 -3.93
C ALA A 23 -10.91 12.26 -3.43
N ALA A 24 -10.07 11.80 -4.37
CA ALA A 24 -8.82 11.14 -4.04
C ALA A 24 -8.04 12.04 -3.08
N LEU A 25 -7.63 11.45 -1.96
CA LEU A 25 -6.93 12.10 -0.87
C LEU A 25 -5.61 12.68 -1.38
N GLY A 26 -5.18 13.81 -0.83
CA GLY A 26 -3.79 14.26 -1.01
C GLY A 26 -2.85 13.34 -0.21
N PRO A 27 -1.86 12.69 -0.84
CA PRO A 27 -0.88 11.87 -0.14
C PRO A 27 -0.02 12.69 0.85
N LEU A 28 0.39 12.07 1.96
CA LEU A 28 1.41 12.57 2.88
C LEU A 28 2.80 12.58 2.23
N TYR A 29 3.07 11.59 1.38
CA TYR A 29 4.31 11.41 0.64
C TYR A 29 3.99 10.90 -0.76
N VAL A 30 4.71 11.42 -1.76
CA VAL A 30 4.67 10.98 -3.16
C VAL A 30 6.08 10.93 -3.70
N GLN A 31 6.39 9.84 -4.37
CA GLN A 31 7.48 9.77 -5.33
C GLN A 31 6.94 9.11 -6.61
N ASP A 32 6.72 9.94 -7.63
CA ASP A 32 6.17 9.57 -8.95
C ASP A 32 7.26 9.37 -10.02
N PHE A 33 8.52 9.49 -9.62
CA PHE A 33 9.71 9.31 -10.45
C PHE A 33 9.71 10.10 -11.76
N SER A 34 8.97 11.21 -11.82
CA SER A 34 8.90 12.06 -13.02
C SER A 34 10.12 12.98 -13.17
N ASP A 35 10.69 13.40 -12.05
CA ASP A 35 11.81 14.35 -11.98
C ASP A 35 13.07 13.76 -11.32
N ASP A 36 12.93 12.88 -10.31
CA ASP A 36 14.01 12.30 -9.53
C ASP A 36 13.63 10.94 -8.90
N ALA A 37 14.45 10.43 -7.97
CA ALA A 37 14.12 9.29 -7.13
C ALA A 37 14.35 9.60 -5.64
N ASP A 38 14.28 10.88 -5.26
CA ASP A 38 14.53 11.34 -3.91
C ASP A 38 13.58 10.66 -2.90
N GLY A 39 14.09 10.42 -1.69
CA GLY A 39 13.35 9.69 -0.65
C GLY A 39 13.45 8.18 -0.76
N TRP A 40 14.21 7.65 -1.72
CA TRP A 40 14.75 6.30 -1.69
C TRP A 40 16.25 6.34 -1.40
N ASN A 41 16.68 5.47 -0.49
CA ASN A 41 18.06 5.25 -0.15
C ASN A 41 18.54 3.96 -0.82
N ASP A 42 19.70 4.05 -1.46
CA ASP A 42 20.38 2.93 -2.10
C ASP A 42 21.89 2.97 -1.79
N SER A 43 22.72 2.31 -2.60
CA SER A 43 24.17 2.29 -2.41
C SER A 43 24.85 3.67 -2.42
N ASP A 44 24.25 4.71 -3.02
CA ASP A 44 24.77 6.08 -2.97
C ASP A 44 24.49 6.77 -1.62
N ASP A 45 23.57 6.22 -0.82
CA ASP A 45 23.16 6.71 0.51
C ASP A 45 23.65 5.82 1.67
N ASP A 46 24.79 5.13 1.48
CA ASP A 46 25.33 4.14 2.42
C ASP A 46 24.32 3.01 2.75
N TRP A 47 23.43 2.68 1.82
CA TRP A 47 22.45 1.58 1.90
C TRP A 47 22.75 0.49 0.85
N TYR A 48 21.75 -0.32 0.53
CA TYR A 48 21.85 -1.50 -0.35
C TYR A 48 21.08 -1.33 -1.64
N GLY A 49 21.49 -2.07 -2.66
CA GLY A 49 20.89 -2.03 -3.99
C GLY A 49 21.14 -0.74 -4.75
N THR A 50 20.43 -0.56 -5.87
CA THR A 50 20.52 0.63 -6.72
C THR A 50 19.13 1.08 -7.16
N VAL A 51 18.93 2.39 -7.20
CA VAL A 51 17.74 3.05 -7.76
C VAL A 51 18.17 3.89 -8.96
N THR A 52 17.81 3.41 -10.16
CA THR A 52 18.07 4.14 -11.41
C THR A 52 16.80 4.87 -11.86
N HIS A 53 16.77 6.19 -11.70
CA HIS A 53 15.69 7.04 -12.23
C HIS A 53 15.69 7.04 -13.77
N ASN A 54 14.51 6.84 -14.38
CA ASN A 54 14.28 6.82 -15.82
C ASN A 54 13.37 8.00 -16.24
N PRO A 55 13.90 9.21 -16.43
CA PRO A 55 13.11 10.42 -16.71
C PRO A 55 12.34 10.35 -18.05
N GLY A 56 12.76 9.48 -18.97
CA GLY A 56 12.06 9.29 -20.25
C GLY A 56 10.71 8.59 -20.10
N THR A 57 10.50 7.84 -19.03
CA THR A 57 9.27 7.09 -18.74
C THR A 57 8.55 7.58 -17.50
N GLY A 58 9.19 8.39 -16.65
CA GLY A 58 8.65 8.80 -15.36
C GLY A 58 8.55 7.61 -14.41
N THR A 59 9.60 6.80 -14.36
CA THR A 59 9.65 5.57 -13.55
C THR A 59 11.07 5.38 -13.01
N ALA A 60 11.29 4.40 -12.16
CA ALA A 60 12.62 3.97 -11.76
C ALA A 60 12.83 2.46 -11.95
N THR A 61 14.10 2.06 -12.07
CA THR A 61 14.50 0.65 -12.02
C THR A 61 15.19 0.41 -10.69
N PHE A 62 14.72 -0.58 -9.94
CA PHE A 62 15.25 -0.96 -8.64
C PHE A 62 15.95 -2.30 -8.76
N GLU A 63 17.19 -2.35 -8.29
CA GLU A 63 18.03 -3.55 -8.28
C GLU A 63 18.47 -3.84 -6.85
N GLY A 64 18.44 -5.11 -6.45
CA GLY A 64 19.01 -5.58 -5.20
C GLY A 64 20.50 -5.86 -5.33
N ASP A 65 21.15 -6.08 -4.21
CA ASP A 65 22.48 -6.67 -4.14
C ASP A 65 22.45 -8.02 -3.40
N GLU A 66 23.62 -8.59 -3.11
CA GLU A 66 23.75 -9.89 -2.42
C GLU A 66 23.22 -9.88 -0.96
N VAL A 67 22.87 -8.71 -0.41
CA VAL A 67 22.50 -8.51 0.99
C VAL A 67 21.07 -8.00 1.16
N SER A 68 20.65 -7.02 0.35
CA SER A 68 19.35 -6.34 0.49
C SER A 68 19.03 -5.51 -0.77
N ALA A 69 18.04 -4.62 -0.69
CA ALA A 69 17.59 -3.76 -1.77
C ALA A 69 17.12 -2.37 -1.24
N PRO A 70 16.74 -1.44 -2.12
CA PRO A 70 16.45 -0.05 -1.76
C PRO A 70 15.35 0.12 -0.71
N PHE A 71 15.45 1.24 0.01
CA PHE A 71 14.66 1.55 1.18
C PHE A 71 14.11 2.97 1.11
N SER A 72 12.90 3.23 1.63
CA SER A 72 12.36 4.57 1.76
C SER A 72 11.79 4.81 3.15
N PRO A 73 12.19 5.89 3.84
CA PRO A 73 11.52 6.30 5.07
C PRO A 73 10.18 7.01 4.82
N PHE A 74 9.69 7.04 3.57
CA PHE A 74 8.65 7.97 3.11
C PHE A 74 9.03 9.42 3.47
N ASP A 75 8.18 10.10 4.24
CA ASP A 75 8.43 11.42 4.82
C ASP A 75 8.87 11.36 6.31
N GLY A 76 9.12 10.16 6.83
CA GLY A 76 9.56 9.90 8.20
C GLY A 76 8.62 9.00 9.00
N TYR A 77 9.03 8.71 10.23
CA TYR A 77 8.35 7.74 11.10
C TYR A 77 7.40 8.42 12.08
N ARG A 78 6.23 7.81 12.30
CA ARG A 78 5.21 8.31 13.23
C ARG A 78 5.03 7.33 14.39
N ALA A 79 5.13 7.81 15.63
CA ALA A 79 4.94 6.99 16.85
C ALA A 79 3.53 7.15 17.46
N THR A 80 2.61 7.80 16.77
CA THR A 80 1.24 8.05 17.26
C THR A 80 0.24 7.49 16.26
N TRP A 81 -0.74 6.74 16.76
CA TRP A 81 -1.84 6.22 15.96
C TRP A 81 -2.81 7.33 15.54
N THR A 82 -3.08 7.42 14.23
CA THR A 82 -3.90 8.46 13.60
C THR A 82 -5.03 7.86 12.76
N ALA A 83 -5.81 6.96 13.36
CA ALA A 83 -6.94 6.23 12.74
C ALA A 83 -6.56 5.25 11.60
N GLY A 84 -5.28 5.16 11.23
CA GLY A 84 -4.77 4.26 10.19
C GLY A 84 -4.00 5.01 9.11
N TRP A 85 -3.48 4.28 8.14
CA TRP A 85 -2.81 4.82 6.96
C TRP A 85 -2.80 3.78 5.84
N THR A 86 -2.55 4.24 4.62
CA THR A 86 -2.34 3.37 3.46
C THR A 86 -1.00 3.68 2.83
N ALA A 87 -0.23 2.66 2.48
CA ALA A 87 0.99 2.80 1.70
C ALA A 87 0.85 2.01 0.39
N GLU A 88 1.26 2.61 -0.71
CA GLU A 88 1.11 2.06 -2.05
C GLU A 88 2.42 2.21 -2.83
N ILE A 89 2.68 1.25 -3.71
CA ILE A 89 3.75 1.33 -4.70
C ILE A 89 3.30 0.58 -5.95
N ASP A 90 3.56 1.16 -7.11
CA ASP A 90 3.33 0.48 -8.38
C ASP A 90 4.58 -0.27 -8.81
N VAL A 91 4.41 -1.53 -9.18
CA VAL A 91 5.49 -2.38 -9.71
C VAL A 91 5.02 -3.02 -11.01
N TYR A 92 5.90 -3.02 -12.01
CA TYR A 92 5.65 -3.77 -13.24
C TYR A 92 5.94 -5.25 -13.00
N LEU A 93 4.91 -6.08 -13.04
CA LEU A 93 5.02 -7.52 -12.89
C LEU A 93 4.98 -8.19 -14.27
N ASP A 94 5.92 -9.10 -14.53
CA ASP A 94 6.00 -9.82 -15.80
C ASP A 94 6.06 -11.34 -15.58
N PRO A 95 5.00 -12.09 -15.97
CA PRO A 95 5.01 -13.55 -15.86
C PRO A 95 6.09 -14.24 -16.70
N SER A 96 6.85 -13.51 -17.54
CA SER A 96 7.98 -14.05 -18.29
C SER A 96 9.33 -14.01 -17.56
N TRP A 97 9.38 -13.60 -16.29
CA TRP A 97 10.59 -13.74 -15.46
C TRP A 97 11.11 -15.19 -15.46
N ASP A 98 12.40 -15.34 -15.19
CA ASP A 98 13.04 -16.64 -15.06
C ASP A 98 12.64 -17.30 -13.73
N ALA A 99 12.59 -18.65 -13.75
CA ALA A 99 12.23 -19.40 -12.55
C ALA A 99 13.21 -19.13 -11.40
N GLY A 100 12.67 -18.81 -10.22
CA GLY A 100 13.42 -18.42 -9.03
C GLY A 100 13.60 -16.91 -8.87
N GLU A 101 13.27 -16.10 -9.88
CA GLU A 101 13.34 -14.65 -9.77
C GLU A 101 12.18 -14.09 -8.93
N GLY A 102 12.41 -12.96 -8.27
CA GLY A 102 11.39 -12.32 -7.46
C GLY A 102 11.89 -11.21 -6.56
N PHE A 103 11.01 -10.75 -5.68
CA PHE A 103 11.33 -9.74 -4.69
C PHE A 103 10.42 -9.83 -3.47
N ASP A 104 10.89 -9.25 -2.37
CA ASP A 104 10.08 -8.99 -1.18
C ASP A 104 9.97 -7.49 -0.97
N TYR A 105 8.75 -6.99 -0.73
CA TYR A 105 8.49 -5.60 -0.39
C TYR A 105 7.77 -5.48 0.96
N SER A 106 8.43 -4.87 1.93
CA SER A 106 7.92 -4.61 3.27
C SER A 106 7.40 -3.18 3.41
N VAL A 107 6.25 -3.03 4.08
CA VAL A 107 5.89 -1.78 4.76
C VAL A 107 5.77 -2.04 6.26
N ALA A 108 6.49 -1.25 7.05
CA ALA A 108 6.56 -1.42 8.50
C ALA A 108 5.70 -0.43 9.28
N ALA A 109 5.25 -0.87 10.45
CA ALA A 109 4.67 -0.02 11.49
C ALA A 109 5.73 0.37 12.54
N THR A 110 5.61 1.59 13.07
CA THR A 110 6.39 2.08 14.21
C THR A 110 5.60 1.85 15.50
N GLY A 111 6.26 1.50 16.59
CA GLY A 111 5.67 1.38 17.92
C GLY A 111 5.43 2.73 18.59
N THR A 112 4.62 2.77 19.65
CA THR A 112 4.38 4.01 20.43
C THR A 112 5.65 4.52 21.14
N ASP A 113 6.67 3.67 21.28
CA ASP A 113 8.00 3.98 21.78
C ASP A 113 8.95 4.54 20.70
N GLY A 114 8.50 4.65 19.45
CA GLY A 114 9.29 5.09 18.29
C GLY A 114 10.19 4.01 17.67
N LEU A 115 10.20 2.79 18.22
CA LEU A 115 10.95 1.67 17.68
C LEU A 115 10.15 0.96 16.58
N HIS A 116 10.81 0.02 15.90
CA HIS A 116 10.12 -0.84 14.93
C HIS A 116 9.11 -1.75 15.65
N GLN A 117 7.87 -1.80 15.17
CA GLN A 117 6.84 -2.70 15.70
C GLN A 117 6.77 -4.00 14.89
N ARG A 118 6.46 -3.89 13.59
CA ARG A 118 6.23 -5.05 12.72
C ARG A 118 6.36 -4.69 11.25
N ASP A 119 6.92 -5.62 10.48
CA ASP A 119 6.93 -5.63 9.01
C ASP A 119 5.69 -6.38 8.45
N PHE A 120 5.16 -5.88 7.34
CA PHE A 120 4.11 -6.51 6.54
C PHE A 120 4.63 -6.59 5.11
N ILE A 121 4.71 -7.80 4.57
CA ILE A 121 5.57 -8.09 3.42
C ILE A 121 4.74 -8.71 2.30
N PHE A 122 4.83 -8.14 1.10
CA PHE A 122 4.53 -8.87 -0.12
C PHE A 122 5.72 -9.73 -0.52
N HIS A 123 5.44 -10.99 -0.82
CA HIS A 123 6.36 -11.88 -1.52
C HIS A 123 5.89 -11.99 -2.96
N VAL A 124 6.78 -11.73 -3.91
CA VAL A 124 6.52 -11.92 -5.34
C VAL A 124 7.61 -12.81 -5.90
N ALA A 125 7.23 -13.96 -6.45
CA ALA A 125 8.19 -14.93 -6.96
C ALA A 125 7.69 -15.61 -8.23
N LYS A 126 8.58 -15.76 -9.20
CA LYS A 126 8.43 -16.70 -10.29
C LYS A 126 8.75 -18.09 -9.77
N ASP A 127 7.75 -18.66 -9.11
CA ASP A 127 7.81 -19.96 -8.45
C ASP A 127 8.28 -21.05 -9.43
N ALA A 128 9.42 -21.68 -9.15
CA ALA A 128 10.00 -22.68 -10.06
C ALA A 128 9.21 -23.99 -10.09
N SER A 129 8.43 -24.29 -9.06
CA SER A 129 7.68 -25.55 -8.94
C SER A 129 6.45 -25.55 -9.84
N GLU A 130 5.76 -24.42 -9.94
CA GLU A 130 4.58 -24.23 -10.80
C GLU A 130 4.89 -23.48 -12.10
N ASN A 131 6.07 -22.85 -12.18
CA ASN A 131 6.48 -21.95 -13.26
C ASN A 131 5.49 -20.78 -13.46
N ALA A 132 4.97 -20.26 -12.34
CA ALA A 132 3.95 -19.23 -12.26
C ALA A 132 4.49 -18.01 -11.50
N LEU A 133 4.06 -16.80 -11.87
CA LEU A 133 4.40 -15.60 -11.10
C LEU A 133 3.35 -15.45 -10.00
N LEU A 134 3.75 -15.68 -8.76
CA LEU A 134 2.86 -15.72 -7.61
C LEU A 134 3.10 -14.52 -6.69
N VAL A 135 2.02 -14.02 -6.09
CA VAL A 135 2.04 -12.95 -5.07
C VAL A 135 1.39 -13.48 -3.80
N ALA A 136 2.03 -13.29 -2.66
CA ALA A 136 1.50 -13.62 -1.34
C ALA A 136 1.85 -12.55 -0.31
N GLY A 137 1.23 -12.62 0.88
CA GLY A 137 1.50 -11.70 2.00
C GLY A 137 1.99 -12.42 3.26
N SER A 138 2.87 -11.77 4.04
CA SER A 138 3.30 -12.27 5.35
C SER A 138 3.80 -11.16 6.29
N ASN A 139 4.47 -11.55 7.39
CA ASN A 139 5.13 -10.64 8.34
C ASN A 139 6.64 -10.93 8.50
N ASN A 140 7.22 -11.81 7.67
CA ASN A 140 8.62 -12.21 7.81
C ASN A 140 9.27 -12.45 6.45
N THR A 141 10.51 -12.00 6.32
CA THR A 141 11.40 -12.34 5.21
C THR A 141 12.63 -13.07 5.76
N ASN A 142 13.28 -13.86 4.92
CA ASN A 142 14.60 -14.44 5.16
C ASN A 142 15.69 -13.77 4.29
N PHE A 143 15.39 -12.63 3.65
CA PHE A 143 16.29 -11.93 2.72
C PHE A 143 16.64 -12.75 1.47
N ALA A 144 15.68 -13.54 0.98
CA ALA A 144 15.78 -14.33 -0.24
C ALA A 144 14.40 -14.46 -0.88
N VAL A 145 14.36 -14.72 -2.18
CA VAL A 145 13.09 -14.98 -2.89
C VAL A 145 12.39 -16.17 -2.25
N PHE A 146 11.11 -15.98 -1.92
CA PHE A 146 10.30 -17.03 -1.31
C PHE A 146 9.64 -17.87 -2.41
N GLU A 147 10.21 -19.04 -2.73
CA GLU A 147 9.78 -19.87 -3.87
C GLU A 147 8.64 -20.86 -3.60
N ASP A 148 8.13 -21.00 -2.36
CA ASP A 148 7.04 -21.94 -2.03
C ASP A 148 5.69 -21.19 -1.77
N LEU A 149 5.31 -20.24 -2.63
CA LEU A 149 4.13 -19.38 -2.43
C LEU A 149 2.80 -20.11 -2.70
N GLU A 150 2.81 -21.07 -3.60
CA GLU A 150 1.69 -21.96 -3.93
C GLU A 150 1.16 -22.73 -2.71
N THR A 151 1.99 -22.90 -1.66
CA THR A 151 1.61 -23.53 -0.39
C THR A 151 0.83 -22.63 0.58
N ARG A 152 0.60 -21.36 0.23
CA ARG A 152 -0.01 -20.33 1.10
C ARG A 152 -1.20 -19.63 0.44
N ASN A 153 -1.76 -18.62 1.11
CA ASN A 153 -2.72 -17.72 0.46
C ASN A 153 -1.96 -16.87 -0.57
N HIS A 154 -2.29 -17.04 -1.85
CA HIS A 154 -1.58 -16.42 -2.96
C HIS A 154 -2.53 -16.11 -4.12
N VAL A 155 -2.02 -15.37 -5.10
CA VAL A 155 -2.63 -15.16 -6.41
C VAL A 155 -1.57 -15.33 -7.51
N GLU A 156 -1.98 -15.85 -8.66
CA GLU A 156 -1.14 -15.89 -9.86
C GLU A 156 -1.35 -14.61 -10.68
N VAL A 157 -0.24 -13.97 -11.07
CA VAL A 157 -0.21 -12.91 -12.06
C VAL A 157 -0.01 -13.55 -13.44
N THR A 158 -1.01 -13.41 -14.30
CA THR A 158 -1.04 -14.07 -15.63
C THR A 158 -0.81 -13.11 -16.79
N ASP A 159 -0.98 -11.82 -16.55
CA ASP A 159 -0.75 -10.76 -17.54
C ASP A 159 0.41 -9.87 -17.08
N ALA A 160 1.28 -9.47 -18.01
CA ALA A 160 2.31 -8.48 -17.71
C ALA A 160 1.70 -7.08 -17.64
N GLY A 161 2.09 -6.28 -16.64
CA GLY A 161 1.56 -4.93 -16.49
C GLY A 161 1.92 -4.27 -15.17
N TRP A 162 1.37 -3.07 -14.97
CA TRP A 162 1.47 -2.34 -13.72
C TRP A 162 0.44 -2.84 -12.71
N TYR A 163 0.91 -3.11 -11.50
CA TYR A 163 0.12 -3.52 -10.36
C TYR A 163 0.48 -2.67 -9.15
N THR A 164 -0.50 -2.37 -8.31
CA THR A 164 -0.27 -1.66 -7.04
C THR A 164 -0.19 -2.66 -5.90
N LEU A 165 0.90 -2.58 -5.13
CA LEU A 165 1.07 -3.26 -3.85
C LEU A 165 0.58 -2.33 -2.74
N GLN A 166 -0.64 -2.53 -2.28
CA GLN A 166 -1.29 -1.67 -1.28
C GLN A 166 -1.25 -2.32 0.11
N HIS A 167 -0.80 -1.57 1.11
CA HIS A 167 -0.90 -1.92 2.52
C HIS A 167 -1.87 -0.98 3.23
N VAL A 168 -3.02 -1.49 3.68
CA VAL A 168 -4.02 -0.72 4.42
C VAL A 168 -3.93 -1.05 5.92
N PHE A 169 -3.39 -0.13 6.71
CA PHE A 169 -3.26 -0.24 8.15
C PHE A 169 -4.49 0.37 8.83
N ARG A 170 -5.24 -0.46 9.58
CA ARG A 170 -6.50 -0.07 10.21
C ARG A 170 -6.67 -0.65 11.61
N ASP A 171 -7.48 0.03 12.42
CA ASP A 171 -7.94 -0.52 13.69
C ASP A 171 -8.94 -1.65 13.42
N HIS A 172 -8.70 -2.81 14.02
CA HIS A 172 -9.64 -3.88 14.16
C HIS A 172 -9.85 -4.22 15.65
N ASN A 173 -10.89 -3.63 16.23
CA ASN A 173 -11.30 -3.87 17.62
C ASN A 173 -10.19 -3.61 18.66
N GLY A 174 -9.44 -2.52 18.50
CA GLY A 174 -8.34 -2.11 19.37
C GLY A 174 -7.01 -2.81 19.07
N THR A 175 -6.87 -3.42 17.89
CA THR A 175 -5.62 -4.05 17.44
C THR A 175 -5.36 -3.72 15.98
N LEU A 176 -4.08 -3.65 15.58
CA LEU A 176 -3.71 -3.41 14.19
C LEU A 176 -4.09 -4.59 13.30
N ALA A 177 -4.89 -4.32 12.27
CA ALA A 177 -5.03 -5.20 11.13
C ALA A 177 -4.46 -4.50 9.89
N VAL A 178 -3.73 -5.26 9.07
CA VAL A 178 -3.16 -4.76 7.83
C VAL A 178 -3.65 -5.64 6.69
N ASP A 179 -4.29 -5.03 5.70
CA ASP A 179 -4.66 -5.70 4.45
C ASP A 179 -3.58 -5.44 3.41
N LEU A 180 -2.96 -6.51 2.91
CA LEU A 180 -2.03 -6.50 1.80
C LEU A 180 -2.81 -6.82 0.53
N ASN A 181 -3.15 -5.79 -0.25
CA ASN A 181 -3.94 -5.90 -1.46
C ASN A 181 -3.05 -5.80 -2.71
N LEU A 182 -3.24 -6.73 -3.66
CA LEU A 182 -2.74 -6.55 -5.03
C LEU A 182 -3.85 -5.96 -5.88
N LEU A 183 -3.61 -4.80 -6.51
CA LEU A 183 -4.56 -4.16 -7.42
C LEU A 183 -4.04 -4.22 -8.85
N ASP A 184 -4.94 -4.40 -9.81
CA ASP A 184 -4.62 -4.20 -11.23
C ASP A 184 -4.55 -2.70 -11.60
N SER A 185 -4.09 -2.40 -12.81
CA SER A 185 -4.04 -1.02 -13.35
C SER A 185 -5.38 -0.27 -13.41
N ASN A 186 -6.53 -0.93 -13.21
CA ASN A 186 -7.84 -0.29 -13.10
C ASN A 186 -8.25 -0.03 -11.64
N GLY A 187 -7.40 -0.37 -10.67
CA GLY A 187 -7.70 -0.31 -9.24
C GLY A 187 -8.56 -1.48 -8.75
N THR A 188 -8.68 -2.57 -9.52
CA THR A 188 -9.42 -3.76 -9.11
C THR A 188 -8.56 -4.60 -8.17
N VAL A 189 -9.05 -4.83 -6.94
CA VAL A 189 -8.39 -5.76 -6.01
C VAL A 189 -8.47 -7.19 -6.54
N LEU A 190 -7.31 -7.78 -6.82
CA LEU A 190 -7.16 -9.17 -7.28
C LEU A 190 -6.90 -10.14 -6.12
N PHE A 191 -6.26 -9.65 -5.06
CA PHE A 191 -5.82 -10.45 -3.92
C PHE A 191 -5.81 -9.62 -2.65
N THR A 192 -6.06 -10.28 -1.52
CA THR A 192 -5.91 -9.71 -0.18
C THR A 192 -5.33 -10.78 0.77
N GLU A 193 -4.29 -10.42 1.51
CA GLU A 193 -3.88 -11.10 2.74
C GLU A 193 -4.07 -10.16 3.93
N THR A 194 -4.83 -10.58 4.95
CA THR A 194 -5.02 -9.79 6.16
C THR A 194 -4.16 -10.33 7.30
N ARG A 195 -3.29 -9.48 7.84
CA ARG A 195 -2.48 -9.78 9.02
C ARG A 195 -3.01 -9.04 10.24
N ASN A 196 -3.25 -9.78 11.33
CA ASN A 196 -3.64 -9.22 12.62
C ASN A 196 -3.10 -10.11 13.74
N THR A 197 -2.70 -9.48 14.85
CA THR A 197 -2.31 -10.19 16.07
C THR A 197 -2.81 -9.44 17.30
N PRO A 198 -3.28 -10.14 18.36
CA PRO A 198 -3.73 -9.50 19.59
C PRO A 198 -2.65 -8.70 20.34
N ALA A 199 -1.37 -8.91 20.02
CA ALA A 199 -0.26 -8.20 20.64
C ALA A 199 -0.13 -6.75 20.13
N ASP A 200 -0.55 -6.45 18.91
CA ASP A 200 -0.40 -5.13 18.30
C ASP A 200 -1.57 -4.23 18.70
N THR A 201 -1.65 -3.90 20.00
CA THR A 201 -2.77 -3.13 20.54
C THR A 201 -2.73 -1.65 20.15
N ILE A 202 -3.90 -1.05 20.01
CA ILE A 202 -4.12 0.37 19.71
C ILE A 202 -4.94 0.98 20.86
N PRO A 203 -4.52 2.12 21.46
CA PRO A 203 -3.31 2.90 21.18
C PRO A 203 -2.08 2.44 22.01
N GLY A 204 -2.01 1.16 22.39
CA GLY A 204 -0.99 0.68 23.33
C GLY A 204 0.40 0.52 22.71
N GLU A 205 0.52 -0.43 21.79
CA GLU A 205 1.82 -0.82 21.19
C GLU A 205 2.05 -0.13 19.84
N VAL A 206 1.01 0.04 19.03
CA VAL A 206 1.13 0.51 17.64
C VAL A 206 1.05 2.04 17.57
N GLY A 207 2.05 2.64 16.92
CA GLY A 207 2.11 4.05 16.54
C GLY A 207 1.54 4.26 15.13
N GLY A 208 2.38 4.70 14.19
CA GLY A 208 2.02 5.03 12.82
C GLY A 208 2.93 4.36 11.79
N ASN A 209 3.03 4.96 10.60
CA ASN A 209 3.89 4.46 9.52
C ASN A 209 5.38 4.45 9.92
N ARG A 210 6.13 3.58 9.23
CA ARG A 210 7.59 3.57 9.29
C ARG A 210 8.18 3.74 7.90
N TYR A 211 8.60 2.65 7.27
CA TYR A 211 9.33 2.65 6.02
C TYR A 211 8.68 1.71 5.01
N GLY A 212 8.99 1.93 3.73
CA GLY A 212 8.91 0.94 2.67
C GLY A 212 10.31 0.38 2.41
N TRP A 213 10.43 -0.93 2.18
CA TRP A 213 11.74 -1.56 2.00
C TRP A 213 11.64 -2.78 1.11
N PHE A 214 12.39 -2.79 0.01
CA PHE A 214 12.66 -4.03 -0.70
C PHE A 214 13.73 -4.81 0.06
N THR A 215 13.36 -5.95 0.65
CA THR A 215 14.31 -6.72 1.45
C THR A 215 15.18 -7.65 0.60
N VAL A 216 14.71 -7.96 -0.60
CA VAL A 216 15.46 -8.63 -1.68
C VAL A 216 14.82 -8.25 -3.01
N ILE A 217 15.64 -8.07 -4.05
CA ILE A 217 15.23 -8.05 -5.45
C ILE A 217 16.23 -8.93 -6.18
N ASP A 218 15.77 -10.06 -6.70
CA ASP A 218 16.54 -11.01 -7.49
C ASP A 218 15.79 -11.23 -8.81
N VAL A 219 15.82 -10.19 -9.65
CA VAL A 219 15.23 -10.17 -10.99
C VAL A 219 16.32 -9.60 -11.91
N ASP A 220 16.67 -10.28 -13.00
CA ASP A 220 17.71 -9.83 -13.91
C ASP A 220 17.37 -8.45 -14.51
N GLY A 221 18.25 -7.49 -14.30
CA GLY A 221 18.04 -6.09 -14.68
C GLY A 221 17.04 -5.32 -13.81
N GLY A 222 16.59 -5.90 -12.69
CA GLY A 222 15.76 -5.26 -11.68
C GLY A 222 14.27 -5.20 -12.00
N ILE A 223 13.52 -4.56 -11.10
CA ILE A 223 12.09 -4.30 -11.25
C ILE A 223 11.83 -2.84 -11.62
N LYS A 224 10.75 -2.58 -12.36
CA LYS A 224 10.31 -1.22 -12.63
C LYS A 224 9.30 -0.79 -11.58
N VAL A 225 9.50 0.41 -11.04
CA VAL A 225 8.74 0.98 -9.94
C VAL A 225 8.20 2.35 -10.34
N ASP A 226 7.00 2.65 -9.88
CA ASP A 226 6.34 3.95 -10.01
C ASP A 226 5.45 4.24 -8.79
N ASN A 227 4.94 5.47 -8.66
CA ASN A 227 3.91 5.91 -7.71
C ASN A 227 4.06 5.35 -6.29
N HIS A 228 5.17 5.66 -5.61
CA HIS A 228 5.34 5.31 -4.20
C HIS A 228 4.67 6.36 -3.32
N GLU A 229 3.58 5.98 -2.65
CA GLU A 229 2.69 6.92 -1.97
C GLU A 229 2.33 6.49 -0.55
N LEU A 230 2.14 7.47 0.32
CA LEU A 230 1.63 7.28 1.68
C LEU A 230 0.42 8.18 1.91
N PHE A 231 -0.67 7.63 2.42
CA PHE A 231 -1.90 8.33 2.73
C PHE A 231 -2.25 8.20 4.20
N ALA A 232 -2.59 9.31 4.86
CA ALA A 232 -3.22 9.25 6.18
C ALA A 232 -4.67 8.77 6.04
N ALA A 233 -5.17 8.04 7.04
CA ALA A 233 -6.61 7.88 7.20
C ALA A 233 -7.28 9.26 7.40
N ASP A 234 -8.57 9.36 7.11
CA ASP A 234 -9.32 10.57 7.45
C ASP A 234 -9.68 10.57 8.95
N PRO A 235 -9.69 11.74 9.61
CA PRO A 235 -10.24 11.85 10.96
C PRO A 235 -11.74 11.52 10.92
N GLU A 236 -12.19 10.63 11.80
CA GLU A 236 -13.59 10.22 11.87
C GLU A 236 -14.44 11.30 12.53
N ASN A 237 -13.86 12.02 13.49
CA ASN A 237 -14.57 13.01 14.28
C ASN A 237 -13.68 14.21 14.67
N ALA A 238 -14.31 15.28 15.17
CA ALA A 238 -13.61 16.53 15.44
C ALA A 238 -12.69 16.46 16.67
N ASP A 239 -12.84 15.43 17.52
CA ASP A 239 -11.95 15.20 18.64
C ASP A 239 -10.61 14.65 18.19
N ASP A 240 -10.58 13.85 17.12
CA ASP A 240 -9.34 13.34 16.50
C ASP A 240 -8.42 14.49 16.07
N CYS A 241 -9.00 15.61 15.64
CA CYS A 241 -8.26 16.81 15.23
C CYS A 241 -7.64 17.61 16.39
N LYS A 242 -8.02 17.35 17.64
CA LYS A 242 -7.61 18.17 18.80
C LYS A 242 -6.22 17.79 19.30
N ASN A 243 -5.62 18.65 20.12
CA ASN A 243 -4.36 18.39 20.81
C ASN A 243 -3.19 18.00 19.89
N GLY A 244 -3.18 18.49 18.66
CA GLY A 244 -2.14 18.19 17.67
C GLY A 244 -2.47 17.02 16.74
N GLY A 245 -3.55 16.25 16.96
CA GLY A 245 -3.90 15.11 16.12
C GLY A 245 -4.09 15.45 14.64
N TRP A 246 -4.49 16.70 14.34
CA TRP A 246 -4.60 17.23 12.98
C TRP A 246 -3.33 17.09 12.13
N ASP A 247 -2.15 17.10 12.74
CA ASP A 247 -0.86 17.00 12.04
C ASP A 247 -0.64 15.59 11.46
N GLY A 248 -1.02 14.58 12.24
CA GLY A 248 -0.96 13.18 11.81
C GLY A 248 -1.91 12.83 10.66
N PHE A 249 -2.96 13.63 10.47
CA PHE A 249 -3.89 13.53 9.35
C PHE A 249 -3.48 14.39 8.14
N GLY A 250 -2.31 15.04 8.18
CA GLY A 250 -1.78 15.86 7.09
C GLY A 250 -2.43 17.26 6.96
N PHE A 251 -3.20 17.73 7.95
CA PHE A 251 -3.72 19.10 7.93
C PHE A 251 -2.65 20.10 8.38
N ARG A 252 -2.78 21.38 8.00
CA ARG A 252 -1.82 22.43 8.43
C ARG A 252 -2.16 23.03 9.79
N ASN A 253 -3.39 22.81 10.27
CA ASN A 253 -3.85 23.21 11.60
C ASN A 253 -5.16 22.52 11.98
N GLN A 254 -5.45 22.53 13.29
CA GLN A 254 -6.69 22.00 13.88
C GLN A 254 -7.97 22.51 13.21
N GLY A 255 -8.01 23.79 12.82
CA GLY A 255 -9.19 24.40 12.22
C GLY A 255 -9.57 23.79 10.87
N GLN A 256 -8.56 23.48 10.04
CA GLN A 256 -8.78 22.81 8.75
C GLN A 256 -9.30 21.38 8.95
N CYS A 257 -8.69 20.62 9.86
CA CYS A 257 -9.11 19.26 10.19
C CYS A 257 -10.57 19.23 10.69
N ILE A 258 -10.92 20.09 11.67
CA ILE A 258 -12.29 20.16 12.18
C ILE A 258 -13.28 20.60 11.09
N LYS A 259 -12.88 21.50 10.19
CA LYS A 259 -13.72 21.91 9.06
C LYS A 259 -13.95 20.75 8.11
N PHE A 260 -12.91 19.97 7.80
CA PHE A 260 -13.02 18.77 6.99
C PHE A 260 -14.04 17.81 7.60
N VAL A 261 -13.88 17.42 8.88
CA VAL A 261 -14.83 16.52 9.56
C VAL A 261 -16.27 17.05 9.49
N ASN A 262 -16.49 18.34 9.74
CA ASN A 262 -17.84 18.91 9.78
C ASN A 262 -18.50 19.09 8.40
N THR A 263 -17.70 19.15 7.32
CA THR A 263 -18.21 19.60 6.01
C THR A 263 -17.87 18.68 4.85
N GLY A 264 -16.99 17.69 5.05
CA GLY A 264 -16.39 16.85 4.00
C GLY A 264 -15.53 17.64 3.01
N LYS A 265 -15.24 18.92 3.26
CA LYS A 265 -14.44 19.75 2.37
C LYS A 265 -12.98 19.65 2.76
N ASP A 266 -12.21 18.96 1.93
CA ASP A 266 -10.77 18.86 2.08
C ASP A 266 -10.10 20.23 1.88
N SER A 267 -9.10 20.51 2.72
CA SER A 267 -8.28 21.71 2.68
C SER A 267 -6.86 21.48 3.20
N ARG A 268 -6.42 20.21 3.22
CA ARG A 268 -5.01 19.86 3.45
C ARG A 268 -4.10 20.64 2.49
#